data_AF-A0A0R1S571-F1
#
_entry.id   AF-A0A0R1S571-F1
#
_cell.length_a   1.000
_cell.length_b   1.000
_cell.length_c   1.000
_cell.angle_alpha   90.00
_cell.angle_beta   90.00
_cell.angle_gamma   90.00
#
_symmetry.space_group_name_H-M   'P 1'
#
loop_
_entity.id
_entity.type
_entity.pdbx_description
1 polymer ?
#
loop_
_entity_poly.entity_id
_entity_poly.type
_entity_poly.pdbx_seq_one_letter_code
_entity_poly.pdbx_strand_id
1 'polypeptide(L)'
;MKSNKVIDKLNQFALLVNNNKYISAVKDSFYSLIPIIITGAFATLFSSMVFDNQNGLAKINGLGWLTELKPISDAINYATLSFFTIYAVFLIGIEMGKRNKITGNFPGIIALMSYVAVNPSIFNFVDGKKTILVENVFAKLLLCQ
;
A
#
# COMPACT_ATOMS: atom_id res chain seq x y z
N MET A 1 3.44 43.12 9.67
CA MET A 1 1.96 42.96 9.71
C MET A 1 1.36 42.04 8.62
N LYS A 2 2.04 41.73 7.49
CA LYS A 2 1.52 40.79 6.46
C LYS A 2 1.63 39.30 6.84
N SER A 3 2.65 38.90 7.60
CA SER A 3 2.88 37.49 7.99
C SER A 3 1.68 36.89 8.77
N ASN A 4 1.16 37.64 9.75
CA ASN A 4 0.02 37.16 10.56
C ASN A 4 -1.24 36.94 9.71
N LYS A 5 -1.55 37.81 8.75
CA LYS A 5 -2.70 37.59 7.85
C LYS A 5 -2.55 36.33 6.98
N VAL A 6 -1.33 35.97 6.59
CA VAL A 6 -1.06 34.73 5.84
C VAL A 6 -1.22 33.52 6.75
N ILE A 7 -0.68 33.59 7.97
CA ILE A 7 -0.81 32.54 8.99
C ILE A 7 -2.28 32.35 9.39
N ASP A 8 -3.03 33.42 9.59
CA ASP A 8 -4.46 33.38 9.95
C ASP A 8 -5.31 32.74 8.85
N LYS A 9 -5.01 33.06 7.58
CA LYS A 9 -5.67 32.42 6.43
C LYS A 9 -5.28 30.95 6.28
N LEU A 10 -4.00 30.60 6.51
CA LEU A 10 -3.56 29.21 6.52
C LEU A 10 -4.22 28.42 7.66
N ASN A 11 -4.36 29.02 8.84
CA ASN A 11 -5.01 28.40 9.99
C ASN A 11 -6.50 28.17 9.71
N GLN A 12 -7.20 29.15 9.13
CA GLN A 12 -8.59 28.96 8.70
C GLN A 12 -8.72 27.82 7.67
N PHE A 13 -7.81 27.77 6.69
CA PHE A 13 -7.81 26.70 5.69
C PHE A 13 -7.50 25.33 6.31
N ALA A 14 -6.53 25.26 7.23
CA ALA A 14 -6.17 24.05 7.95
C ALA A 14 -7.32 23.53 8.81
N LEU A 15 -8.08 24.42 9.45
CA LEU A 15 -9.30 24.05 10.19
C LEU A 15 -10.35 23.45 9.26
N LEU A 16 -10.57 24.01 8.08
CA LEU A 16 -11.52 23.46 7.11
C LEU A 16 -11.10 22.06 6.62
N VAL A 17 -9.80 21.87 6.33
CA VAL A 17 -9.25 20.57 5.90
C VAL A 17 -9.32 19.53 7.02
N ASN A 18 -8.95 19.90 8.25
CA ASN A 18 -8.96 19.00 9.38
C ASN A 18 -10.39 18.63 9.84
N ASN A 19 -11.35 19.54 9.67
CA ASN A 19 -12.75 19.31 10.01
C ASN A 19 -13.49 18.48 8.93
N ASN A 20 -12.89 18.28 7.76
CA ASN A 20 -13.48 17.41 6.74
C ASN A 20 -13.42 15.94 7.18
N LYS A 21 -14.60 15.32 7.32
CA LYS A 21 -14.74 13.92 7.74
C LYS A 21 -13.95 12.94 6.87
N TYR A 22 -13.84 13.18 5.56
CA TYR A 22 -13.14 12.28 4.64
C TYR A 22 -11.62 12.37 4.79
N ILE A 23 -11.08 13.59 4.77
CA ILE A 23 -9.63 13.82 4.87
C ILE A 23 -9.11 13.35 6.22
N SER A 24 -9.83 13.69 7.28
CA SER A 24 -9.43 13.36 8.62
C SER A 24 -9.57 11.83 8.88
N ALA A 25 -10.48 11.11 8.19
CA ALA A 25 -10.57 9.65 8.28
C ALA A 25 -9.34 8.97 7.68
N VAL A 26 -8.96 9.38 6.46
CA VAL A 26 -7.76 8.88 5.79
C VAL A 26 -6.54 9.15 6.67
N LYS A 27 -6.40 10.39 7.16
CA LYS A 27 -5.30 10.79 8.05
C LYS A 27 -5.17 9.86 9.27
N ASP A 28 -6.26 9.61 9.98
CA ASP A 28 -6.25 8.75 11.18
C ASP A 28 -5.91 7.29 10.85
N SER A 29 -6.43 6.77 9.73
CA SER A 29 -6.06 5.45 9.23
C SER A 29 -4.57 5.32 8.89
N PHE A 30 -4.00 6.34 8.24
CA PHE A 30 -2.57 6.38 7.92
C PHE A 30 -1.70 6.51 9.17
N TYR A 31 -2.14 7.23 10.20
CA TYR A 31 -1.42 7.29 11.48
C TYR A 31 -1.32 5.91 12.14
N SER A 32 -2.38 5.11 12.12
CA SER A 32 -2.34 3.73 12.63
C SER A 32 -1.45 2.79 11.80
N LEU A 33 -1.16 3.13 10.54
CA LEU A 33 -0.30 2.35 9.63
C LEU A 33 1.19 2.67 9.74
N ILE A 34 1.57 3.81 10.31
CA ILE A 34 2.98 4.23 10.46
C ILE A 34 3.91 3.13 10.99
N PRO A 35 3.61 2.42 12.10
CA PRO A 35 4.52 1.39 12.61
C PRO A 35 4.74 0.26 11.59
N ILE A 36 3.69 -0.15 10.88
CA ILE A 36 3.76 -1.21 9.87
C ILE A 36 4.60 -0.75 8.67
N ILE A 37 4.40 0.49 8.21
CA ILE A 37 5.18 1.08 7.12
C ILE A 37 6.67 1.13 7.48
N ILE A 38 7.00 1.59 8.69
CA ILE A 38 8.37 1.66 9.17
C ILE A 38 9.01 0.26 9.18
N THR A 39 8.33 -0.74 9.73
CA THR A 39 8.84 -2.13 9.76
C THR A 39 9.02 -2.71 8.35
N GLY A 40 8.07 -2.49 7.44
CA GLY A 40 8.16 -2.97 6.05
C GLY A 40 9.31 -2.32 5.27
N ALA A 41 9.54 -1.01 5.48
CA ALA A 41 10.67 -0.29 4.89
C ALA A 41 12.01 -0.82 5.42
N PHE A 42 12.14 -1.03 6.73
CA PHE A 42 13.35 -1.63 7.32
C PHE A 42 13.60 -3.06 6.82
N ALA A 43 12.55 -3.88 6.67
CA ALA A 43 12.68 -5.23 6.15
C ALA A 43 13.17 -5.25 4.69
N THR A 44 12.64 -4.35 3.86
CA THR A 44 13.04 -4.22 2.45
C THR A 44 14.48 -3.71 2.32
N LEU A 45 14.86 -2.72 3.14
CA LEU A 45 16.24 -2.20 3.19
C LEU A 45 17.23 -3.26 3.69
N PHE A 46 16.87 -4.00 4.73
CA PHE A 46 17.69 -5.10 5.25
C PHE A 46 17.86 -6.20 4.20
N SER A 47 16.78 -6.60 3.53
CA SER A 47 16.82 -7.55 2.42
C SER A 47 17.73 -7.05 1.29
N SER A 48 17.58 -5.80 0.87
CA SER A 48 18.41 -5.21 -0.19
C SER A 48 19.89 -5.11 0.20
N MET A 49 20.20 -4.81 1.45
CA MET A 49 21.58 -4.72 1.95
C MET A 49 22.26 -6.10 2.09
N VAL A 50 21.50 -7.13 2.46
CA VAL A 50 22.02 -8.48 2.71
C VAL A 50 22.15 -9.29 1.41
N PHE A 51 21.17 -9.20 0.50
CA PHE A 51 21.10 -10.05 -0.70
C PHE A 51 21.64 -9.41 -1.99
N ASP A 52 22.15 -8.17 -1.97
CA ASP A 52 22.71 -7.55 -3.18
C ASP A 52 24.09 -8.12 -3.57
N ASN A 53 24.21 -8.48 -4.85
CA ASN A 53 25.33 -9.21 -5.44
C ASN A 53 26.50 -8.30 -5.87
N GLN A 54 26.31 -6.98 -5.87
CA GLN A 54 27.34 -6.02 -6.29
C GLN A 54 27.90 -5.21 -5.12
N ASN A 55 27.06 -4.81 -4.15
CA ASN A 55 27.45 -3.94 -3.02
C ASN A 55 27.16 -4.53 -1.62
N GLY A 56 26.66 -5.77 -1.50
CA GLY A 56 26.26 -6.39 -0.23
C GLY A 56 27.18 -7.51 0.31
N LEU A 57 26.78 -8.12 1.43
CA LEU A 57 27.50 -9.23 2.11
C LEU A 57 27.64 -10.51 1.27
N ALA A 58 26.92 -10.63 0.14
CA ALA A 58 27.02 -11.76 -0.79
C ALA A 58 28.34 -11.80 -1.59
N LYS A 59 29.16 -10.73 -1.52
CA LYS A 59 30.50 -10.69 -2.14
C LYS A 59 31.54 -11.57 -1.41
N ILE A 60 31.23 -12.04 -0.20
CA ILE A 60 32.11 -12.91 0.58
C ILE A 60 31.97 -14.34 0.02
N ASN A 61 33.08 -14.94 -0.44
CA ASN A 61 33.16 -16.23 -1.16
C ASN A 61 32.49 -17.47 -0.49
N GLY A 62 31.89 -17.34 0.69
CA GLY A 62 31.10 -18.40 1.37
C GLY A 62 29.57 -18.25 1.27
N LEU A 63 29.04 -17.16 0.72
CA LEU A 63 27.60 -16.82 0.72
C LEU A 63 27.02 -16.58 -0.70
N GLY A 64 27.64 -17.10 -1.76
CA GLY A 64 27.14 -16.97 -3.14
C GLY A 64 25.74 -17.57 -3.39
N TRP A 65 25.21 -18.36 -2.44
CA TRP A 65 23.82 -18.83 -2.44
C TRP A 65 22.80 -17.73 -2.15
N LEU A 66 23.21 -16.60 -1.54
CA LEU A 66 22.32 -15.44 -1.33
C LEU A 66 21.92 -14.76 -2.64
N THR A 67 22.71 -14.93 -3.69
CA THR A 67 22.41 -14.39 -5.01
C THR A 67 21.16 -15.04 -5.63
N GLU A 68 20.87 -16.30 -5.28
CA GLU A 68 19.65 -17.01 -5.67
C GLU A 68 18.40 -16.52 -4.91
N LEU A 69 18.59 -15.76 -3.81
CA LEU A 69 17.51 -15.17 -3.02
C LEU A 69 17.16 -13.73 -3.47
N LYS A 70 17.80 -13.20 -4.51
CA LYS A 70 17.38 -11.94 -5.15
C LYS A 70 15.86 -11.88 -5.45
N PRO A 71 15.20 -12.91 -5.99
CA PRO A 71 13.74 -12.92 -6.17
C PRO A 71 12.96 -12.85 -4.84
N ILE A 72 13.55 -13.20 -3.70
CA ILE A 72 12.90 -13.05 -2.39
C ILE A 72 12.85 -11.58 -1.98
N SER A 73 13.86 -10.77 -2.32
CA SER A 73 13.82 -9.34 -2.03
C SER A 73 12.70 -8.65 -2.81
N ASP A 74 12.57 -8.97 -4.10
CA ASP A 74 11.51 -8.45 -4.96
C ASP A 74 10.12 -8.96 -4.50
N ALA A 75 10.01 -10.25 -4.15
CA ALA A 75 8.79 -10.83 -3.60
C ALA A 75 8.39 -10.21 -2.25
N ILE A 76 9.34 -9.86 -1.37
CA ILE A 76 9.08 -9.21 -0.07
C ILE A 76 8.50 -7.82 -0.29
N ASN A 77 9.10 -7.01 -1.17
CA ASN A 77 8.59 -5.68 -1.46
C ASN A 77 7.17 -5.76 -2.06
N TYR A 78 6.99 -6.67 -3.01
CA TYR A 78 5.70 -6.89 -3.65
C TYR A 78 4.61 -7.35 -2.66
N ALA A 79 4.94 -8.31 -1.78
CA ALA A 79 4.04 -8.75 -0.71
C ALA A 79 3.72 -7.59 0.24
N THR A 80 4.72 -6.78 0.63
CA THR A 80 4.56 -5.63 1.53
C THR A 80 3.60 -4.61 0.96
N LEU A 81 3.72 -4.27 -0.33
CA LEU A 81 2.79 -3.37 -1.01
C LEU A 81 1.38 -3.94 -1.03
N SER A 82 1.23 -5.22 -1.39
CA SER A 82 -0.08 -5.88 -1.48
C SER A 82 -0.81 -5.91 -0.12
N PHE A 83 -0.12 -6.36 0.93
CA PHE A 83 -0.65 -6.38 2.30
C PHE A 83 -0.91 -4.97 2.81
N PHE A 84 -0.06 -3.99 2.49
CA PHE A 84 -0.28 -2.59 2.86
C PHE A 84 -1.58 -2.04 2.26
N THR A 85 -1.85 -2.26 0.97
CA THR A 85 -3.10 -1.80 0.33
C THR A 85 -4.33 -2.39 0.99
N ILE A 86 -4.35 -3.69 1.26
CA ILE A 86 -5.48 -4.38 1.90
C ILE A 86 -5.71 -3.82 3.30
N TYR A 87 -4.63 -3.65 4.08
CA TYR A 87 -4.71 -3.11 5.43
C TYR A 87 -5.19 -1.65 5.44
N ALA A 88 -4.72 -0.84 4.49
CA ALA A 88 -5.12 0.55 4.36
C ALA A 88 -6.60 0.70 4.02
N VAL A 89 -7.12 -0.07 3.06
CA VAL A 89 -8.55 -0.05 2.71
C VAL A 89 -9.42 -0.43 3.91
N PHE A 90 -9.01 -1.46 4.67
CA PHE A 90 -9.74 -1.90 5.85
C PHE A 90 -9.80 -0.83 6.95
N LEU A 91 -8.67 -0.21 7.28
CA LEU A 91 -8.59 0.85 8.29
C LEU A 91 -9.37 2.11 7.86
N ILE A 92 -9.27 2.52 6.60
CA ILE A 92 -10.03 3.66 6.06
C ILE A 92 -11.53 3.40 6.16
N GLY A 93 -11.98 2.19 5.83
CA GLY A 93 -13.38 1.78 5.98
C GLY A 93 -13.87 1.89 7.42
N ILE A 94 -13.07 1.43 8.40
CA ILE A 94 -13.40 1.50 9.83
C ILE A 94 -13.46 2.95 10.32
N GLU A 95 -12.47 3.79 10.00
CA GLU A 95 -12.45 5.19 10.44
C GLU A 95 -13.61 6.00 9.83
N MET A 96 -13.96 5.73 8.57
CA MET A 96 -15.14 6.29 7.93
C MET A 96 -16.45 5.81 8.58
N GLY A 97 -16.53 4.53 8.95
CA GLY A 97 -17.67 3.95 9.65
C GLY A 97 -17.90 4.58 11.02
N LYS A 98 -16.83 4.72 11.82
CA LYS A 98 -16.85 5.39 13.13
C LYS A 98 -17.38 6.82 13.03
N ARG A 99 -16.96 7.58 12.01
CA ARG A 99 -17.41 8.96 11.76
C ARG A 99 -18.87 9.06 11.34
N ASN A 100 -19.41 8.01 10.73
CA ASN A 100 -20.83 7.89 10.40
C ASN A 100 -21.67 7.26 11.52
N LYS A 101 -21.11 7.10 12.74
CA LYS A 101 -21.76 6.47 13.91
C LYS A 101 -22.18 5.02 13.68
N ILE A 102 -21.54 4.33 12.74
CA ILE A 102 -21.73 2.90 12.54
C ILE A 102 -20.79 2.18 13.49
N THR A 103 -21.34 1.47 14.46
CA THR A 103 -20.57 0.70 15.43
C THR A 103 -20.16 -0.64 14.83
N GLY A 104 -18.86 -0.97 14.96
CA GLY A 104 -18.30 -2.26 14.56
C GLY A 104 -17.36 -2.20 13.36
N ASN A 105 -16.77 -3.36 13.04
CA ASN A 105 -15.74 -3.51 12.02
C ASN A 105 -16.34 -3.86 10.63
N PHE A 106 -17.67 -3.98 10.54
CA PHE A 106 -18.41 -4.19 9.29
C PHE A 106 -18.08 -3.20 8.16
N PRO A 107 -17.91 -1.88 8.42
CA PRO A 107 -17.56 -0.92 7.38
C PRO A 107 -16.21 -1.23 6.72
N GLY A 108 -15.26 -1.78 7.48
CA GLY A 108 -13.95 -2.20 6.97
C GLY A 108 -14.07 -3.40 6.01
N ILE A 109 -14.89 -4.39 6.36
CA ILE A 109 -15.10 -5.57 5.52
C ILE A 109 -15.81 -5.19 4.22
N ILE A 110 -16.83 -4.32 4.29
CA ILE A 110 -17.52 -3.82 3.09
C ILE A 110 -16.57 -3.03 2.20
N ALA A 111 -15.69 -2.21 2.78
CA ALA A 111 -14.67 -1.49 2.03
C ALA A 111 -13.71 -2.44 1.30
N LEU A 112 -13.28 -3.53 1.95
CA LEU A 112 -12.47 -4.57 1.31
C LEU A 112 -13.20 -5.27 0.15
N MET A 113 -14.47 -5.61 0.33
CA MET A 113 -15.28 -6.23 -0.73
C MET A 113 -15.46 -5.30 -1.92
N SER A 114 -15.69 -4.01 -1.67
CA SER A 114 -15.75 -2.99 -2.72
C SER A 114 -14.40 -2.82 -3.43
N TYR A 115 -13.29 -2.92 -2.70
CA TYR A 115 -11.96 -2.85 -3.31
C TYR A 115 -11.74 -4.03 -4.25
N VAL A 116 -12.02 -5.27 -3.81
CA VAL A 116 -11.86 -6.45 -4.67
C VAL A 116 -12.79 -6.39 -5.90
N ALA A 117 -14.03 -5.92 -5.74
CA ALA A 117 -14.97 -5.79 -6.86
C ALA A 117 -14.55 -4.75 -7.91
N VAL A 118 -13.83 -3.70 -7.52
CA VAL A 118 -13.34 -2.66 -8.43
C VAL A 118 -12.08 -3.10 -9.18
N ASN A 119 -11.28 -4.00 -8.60
CA ASN A 119 -10.07 -4.50 -9.26
C ASN A 119 -10.44 -5.48 -10.39
N PRO A 120 -10.17 -5.14 -11.67
CA PRO A 120 -10.57 -5.97 -12.80
C PRO A 120 -9.78 -7.29 -12.83
N SER A 121 -10.50 -8.41 -12.76
CA SER A 121 -9.93 -9.78 -12.78
C SER A 121 -9.54 -10.28 -14.18
N ILE A 122 -9.84 -9.50 -15.23
CA ILE A 122 -9.77 -9.88 -16.64
C ILE A 122 -9.06 -8.79 -17.44
N PHE A 123 -8.00 -9.17 -18.15
CA PHE A 123 -7.28 -8.32 -19.10
C PHE A 123 -7.40 -8.96 -20.47
N ASN A 124 -8.00 -8.23 -21.41
CA ASN A 124 -8.13 -8.66 -22.80
C ASN A 124 -6.85 -8.28 -23.54
N PHE A 125 -5.95 -9.23 -23.73
CA PHE A 125 -4.85 -9.09 -24.69
C PHE A 125 -5.42 -9.37 -26.09
N VAL A 126 -5.41 -8.35 -26.95
CA VAL A 126 -5.79 -8.49 -28.36
C VAL A 126 -4.51 -8.72 -29.17
N ASP A 127 -4.23 -9.98 -29.50
CA ASP A 127 -3.28 -10.32 -30.55
C ASP A 127 -4.08 -10.72 -31.81
N GLY A 128 -4.13 -9.81 -32.79
CA GLY A 128 -4.83 -10.02 -34.06
C GLY A 128 -6.37 -10.09 -33.96
N LYS A 129 -6.95 -11.30 -34.00
CA LYS A 129 -8.40 -11.58 -34.16
C LYS A 129 -8.98 -12.66 -33.22
N LYS A 130 -8.24 -13.10 -32.19
CA LYS A 130 -8.75 -14.01 -31.15
C LYS A 130 -8.60 -13.36 -29.78
N THR A 131 -9.70 -12.97 -29.17
CA THR A 131 -9.77 -12.59 -27.76
C THR A 131 -9.59 -13.83 -26.90
N ILE A 132 -8.36 -14.06 -26.43
CA ILE A 132 -8.08 -15.03 -25.37
C ILE A 132 -8.41 -14.33 -24.05
N LEU A 133 -9.45 -14.82 -23.37
CA LEU A 133 -9.78 -14.42 -22.00
C LEU A 133 -8.70 -14.96 -21.07
N VAL A 134 -7.80 -14.10 -20.60
CA VAL A 134 -6.88 -14.46 -19.53
C VAL A 134 -7.63 -14.28 -18.22
N GLU A 135 -8.19 -15.36 -17.72
CA GLU A 135 -8.69 -15.46 -16.35
C GLU A 135 -7.50 -15.57 -15.37
N ASN A 136 -7.64 -15.03 -14.16
CA ASN A 136 -6.62 -14.88 -13.10
C ASN A 136 -5.64 -13.69 -13.22
N VAL A 137 -6.10 -12.49 -13.59
CA VAL A 137 -5.21 -11.31 -13.58
C VAL A 137 -4.82 -10.87 -12.16
N PHE A 138 -5.59 -11.24 -11.14
CA PHE A 138 -5.14 -11.12 -9.75
C PHE A 138 -3.80 -11.84 -9.51
N ALA A 139 -3.57 -13.01 -10.13
CA ALA A 139 -2.30 -13.72 -10.05
C ALA A 139 -1.20 -13.09 -10.91
N LYS A 140 -1.54 -12.38 -11.99
CA LYS A 140 -0.55 -11.67 -12.82
C LYS A 140 -0.07 -10.37 -12.15
N LEU A 141 -0.93 -9.68 -11.41
CA LEU A 141 -0.52 -8.59 -10.53
C LEU A 141 0.33 -9.14 -9.37
N LEU A 142 -0.14 -10.25 -8.75
CA LEU A 142 0.59 -11.28 -7.95
C LEU A 142 2.08 -11.53 -8.23
N LEU A 143 2.36 -11.92 -9.48
CA LEU A 143 3.53 -12.76 -9.82
C LEU A 143 4.33 -12.20 -11.00
N CYS A 144 3.91 -11.08 -11.60
CA CYS A 144 4.52 -10.57 -12.83
C CYS A 144 4.58 -9.03 -12.83
N GLN A 145 5.31 -8.47 -11.87
CA GLN A 145 5.99 -7.17 -12.01
C GLN A 145 7.38 -7.25 -11.40
#